data_AF-A0A378IU53-F1
#
_entry.id   AF-A0A378IU53-F1
#
_cell.length_a   1.000
_cell.length_b   1.000
_cell.length_c   1.000
_cell.angle_alpha   90.00
_cell.angle_beta   90.00
_cell.angle_gamma   90.00
#
_symmetry.space_group_name_H-M   'P 1'
#
loop_
_entity.id
_entity.type
_entity.pdbx_description
1 polymer ?
#
loop_
_entity_poly.entity_id
_entity_poly.type
_entity_poly.pdbx_seq_one_letter_code
_entity_poly.pdbx_strand_id
1 'polypeptide(L)' 'MSTHSIPFSRIVGAVVIGTILSFGVLYTSTASAANGCGFGYHMTALGRCVPNSPGPNATRAPGRPDCWYNGAGQLRCWR' A
#
# COMPACT_ATOMS: atom_id res chain seq x y z
N MET A 1 9.34 -39.12 -20.60
CA MET A 1 9.06 -37.79 -20.02
C MET A 1 8.17 -38.01 -18.80
N SER A 2 8.71 -37.84 -17.58
CA SER A 2 7.91 -37.98 -16.36
C SER A 2 7.08 -36.72 -16.16
N THR A 3 5.78 -36.80 -16.45
CA THR A 3 4.83 -35.74 -16.14
C THR A 3 4.54 -35.80 -14.65
N HIS A 4 5.24 -34.97 -13.87
CA HIS A 4 4.92 -34.78 -12.45
C HIS A 4 3.64 -33.96 -12.33
N SER A 5 2.56 -34.58 -11.86
CA SER A 5 1.31 -33.92 -11.55
C SER A 5 1.51 -32.95 -10.38
N ILE A 6 1.24 -31.67 -10.59
CA ILE A 6 1.23 -30.69 -9.49
C ILE A 6 -0.03 -30.96 -8.65
N PRO A 7 0.09 -31.26 -7.35
CA PRO A 7 -1.06 -31.53 -6.52
C PRO A 7 -1.90 -30.25 -6.37
N PHE A 8 -3.22 -30.39 -6.46
CA PHE A 8 -4.20 -29.30 -6.37
C PHE A 8 -3.97 -28.41 -5.13
N SER A 9 -3.57 -29.00 -4.01
CA SER A 9 -3.25 -28.28 -2.77
C SER A 9 -2.11 -27.26 -2.92
N ARG A 10 -1.13 -27.52 -3.79
CA ARG A 10 -0.06 -26.53 -4.07
C ARG A 10 -0.55 -25.38 -4.94
N ILE A 11 -1.47 -25.63 -5.85
CA ILE A 11 -2.10 -24.59 -6.66
C ILE A 11 -2.94 -23.68 -5.75
N VAL A 12 -3.78 -24.26 -4.89
CA VAL A 12 -4.57 -23.51 -3.91
C VAL A 12 -3.68 -22.71 -2.97
N GLY A 13 -2.61 -23.31 -2.45
CA GLY A 13 -1.64 -22.60 -1.60
C GLY A 13 -0.99 -21.41 -2.30
N ALA A 14 -0.58 -21.56 -3.55
CA ALA A 14 -0.01 -20.46 -4.33
C ALA A 14 -1.02 -19.32 -4.56
N VAL A 15 -2.28 -19.66 -4.85
CA VAL A 15 -3.36 -18.66 -5.02
C VAL A 15 -3.61 -17.91 -3.71
N VAL A 16 -3.72 -18.59 -2.57
CA VAL A 16 -3.97 -17.95 -1.27
C VAL A 16 -2.81 -17.02 -0.88
N ILE A 17 -1.57 -17.45 -1.06
CA ILE A 17 -0.41 -16.60 -0.77
C ILE A 17 -0.39 -15.39 -1.71
N GLY A 18 -0.65 -15.61 -3.00
CA GLY A 18 -0.69 -14.55 -4.00
C GLY A 18 -1.77 -13.51 -3.73
N THR A 19 -2.96 -13.92 -3.27
CA THR A 19 -4.04 -12.99 -2.93
C THR A 19 -3.71 -12.19 -1.67
N ILE A 20 -3.24 -12.83 -0.60
CA ILE A 20 -2.85 -12.14 0.65
C ILE A 20 -1.76 -11.09 0.36
N LEU A 21 -0.74 -11.46 -0.43
CA LEU A 21 0.35 -10.55 -0.78
C LEU A 21 -0.17 -9.37 -1.60
N SER A 22 -1.04 -9.61 -2.58
CA SER A 22 -1.66 -8.56 -3.39
C SER A 22 -2.50 -7.60 -2.53
N PHE A 23 -3.30 -8.12 -1.61
CA PHE A 23 -4.05 -7.30 -0.65
C PHE A 23 -3.12 -6.48 0.25
N GLY A 24 -2.02 -7.07 0.73
CA GLY A 24 -1.02 -6.34 1.53
C GLY A 24 -0.38 -5.18 0.77
N VAL A 25 -0.03 -5.39 -0.51
CA VAL A 25 0.56 -4.37 -1.39
C VAL A 25 -0.43 -3.25 -1.75
N LEU A 26 -1.71 -3.58 -1.91
CA LEU A 26 -2.76 -2.58 -2.19
C LEU A 26 -3.20 -1.83 -0.92
N TYR A 27 -3.15 -2.48 0.23
CA TYR A 27 -3.49 -1.88 1.52
C TYR A 27 -2.38 -0.95 2.03
N THR A 28 -1.11 -1.32 1.78
CA THR A 28 0.03 -0.49 2.15
C THR A 28 0.21 0.69 1.19
N SER A 29 0.64 1.82 1.75
CA SER A 29 0.66 3.13 1.12
C SER A 29 1.72 3.31 0.02
N THR A 30 2.16 2.25 -0.67
CA THR A 30 3.43 2.27 -1.41
C THR A 30 3.37 2.77 -2.85
N ALA A 31 2.21 2.92 -3.50
CA ALA A 31 2.19 3.37 -4.89
C ALA A 31 0.99 4.25 -5.28
N SER A 32 -0.22 3.92 -4.80
CA SER A 32 -1.44 4.47 -5.40
C SER A 32 -1.84 5.88 -4.94
N ALA A 33 -1.27 6.39 -3.85
CA ALA A 33 -1.62 7.72 -3.34
C ALA A 33 -0.83 8.86 -3.98
N ALA A 34 0.11 8.55 -4.87
CA ALA A 34 1.06 9.54 -5.38
C ALA A 34 0.72 10.12 -6.74
N ASN A 35 -0.24 9.56 -7.50
CA ASN A 35 -0.55 10.01 -8.87
C ASN A 35 0.71 10.21 -9.75
N GLY A 36 1.74 9.36 -9.55
CA GLY A 36 3.05 9.48 -10.23
C GLY A 36 4.16 10.22 -9.46
N CYS A 37 3.88 10.81 -8.30
CA CYS A 37 4.85 11.57 -7.50
C CYS A 37 5.79 10.72 -6.61
N GLY A 38 5.59 9.40 -6.54
CA GLY A 38 6.37 8.51 -5.69
C GLY A 38 5.95 8.50 -4.21
N PHE A 39 6.62 7.64 -3.43
CA PHE A 39 6.29 7.41 -2.02
C PHE A 39 6.43 8.70 -1.20
N GLY A 40 5.43 8.97 -0.36
CA GLY A 40 5.41 10.12 0.54
C GLY A 40 4.91 11.44 -0.07
N TYR A 41 4.56 11.44 -1.36
CA TYR A 41 4.03 12.61 -2.06
C TYR A 41 2.67 12.30 -2.67
N HIS A 42 1.88 13.35 -2.96
CA HIS A 42 0.68 13.28 -3.78
C HIS A 42 0.68 14.42 -4.80
N MET A 43 -0.04 14.22 -5.91
CA MET A 43 -0.21 15.25 -6.93
C MET A 43 -1.39 16.15 -6.55
N THR A 44 -1.18 17.46 -6.52
CA THR A 44 -2.28 18.42 -6.40
C THR A 44 -3.11 18.47 -7.67
N ALA A 45 -4.30 19.07 -7.62
CA ALA A 45 -5.13 19.28 -8.82
C ALA A 45 -4.42 20.06 -9.95
N LEU A 46 -3.37 20.81 -9.62
CA LEU A 46 -2.54 21.56 -10.57
C LEU A 46 -1.32 20.76 -11.07
N GLY A 47 -1.23 19.45 -10.77
CA GLY A 47 -0.15 18.59 -11.23
C GLY A 47 1.15 18.68 -10.42
N ARG A 48 1.17 19.40 -9.29
CA ARG A 48 2.38 19.56 -8.46
C ARG A 48 2.50 18.43 -7.44
N CYS A 49 3.67 17.82 -7.36
CA CYS A 49 3.99 16.87 -6.29
C CYS A 49 4.29 17.59 -4.98
N VAL A 50 3.53 17.28 -3.93
CA VAL A 50 3.71 17.84 -2.59
C VAL A 50 3.68 16.72 -1.54
N PRO A 51 4.34 16.91 -0.38
CA PRO A 51 4.33 15.90 0.67
C PRO A 51 2.92 15.52 1.06
N ASN A 52 2.70 14.23 1.31
CA ASN A 52 1.44 13.68 1.78
C ASN A 52 1.23 13.98 3.27
N SER A 53 1.10 15.27 3.58
CA SER A 53 0.83 15.78 4.93
C SER A 53 -0.57 15.36 5.41
N PRO A 54 -0.78 15.15 6.72
CA PRO A 54 -2.08 14.81 7.28
C PRO A 54 -3.17 15.85 6.95
N GLY A 55 -4.34 15.36 6.52
CA GLY A 55 -5.56 16.17 6.37
C GLY A 55 -6.35 16.34 7.68
N PRO A 56 -7.52 17.01 7.65
CA PRO A 56 -8.31 17.34 8.85
C PRO A 56 -8.77 16.13 9.69
N ASN A 57 -8.91 14.95 9.08
CA ASN A 57 -9.36 13.71 9.73
C ASN A 57 -8.23 12.69 9.93
N ALA A 58 -6.97 13.15 9.94
CA ALA A 58 -5.82 12.28 10.10
C ALA A 58 -5.41 12.16 11.58
N THR A 59 -5.14 10.94 12.02
CA THR A 59 -4.63 10.67 13.37
C THR A 59 -3.12 10.52 13.31
N ARG A 60 -2.36 11.21 14.17
CA ARG A 60 -0.89 11.07 14.20
C ARG A 60 -0.50 9.63 14.55
N ALA A 61 0.51 9.09 13.87
CA ALA A 61 1.08 7.80 14.23
C ALA A 61 1.98 7.92 15.48
N PRO A 62 1.80 7.09 16.52
CA PRO A 62 2.65 7.10 17.69
C PRO A 62 4.13 6.86 17.34
N GLY A 63 5.03 7.71 17.85
CA GLY A 63 6.49 7.56 17.66
C GLY A 63 7.02 7.84 16.24
N ARG A 64 6.17 8.29 15.31
CA ARG A 64 6.53 8.58 13.90
C ARG A 64 5.99 9.95 13.49
N PRO A 65 6.75 11.04 13.63
CA PRO A 65 6.26 12.40 13.35
C PRO A 65 5.96 12.64 11.86
N ASP A 66 6.56 11.85 11.00
CA ASP A 66 6.39 11.81 9.55
C ASP A 66 5.24 10.90 9.09
N CYS A 67 4.51 10.26 10.01
CA CYS A 67 3.42 9.35 9.68
C CYS A 67 2.09 9.67 10.37
N TRP A 68 1.00 9.24 9.74
CA TRP A 68 -0.37 9.45 10.18
C TRP A 68 -1.29 8.35 9.65
N TYR A 69 -2.45 8.17 10.29
CA TYR A 69 -3.51 7.26 9.87
C TYR A 69 -4.63 8.04 9.20
N ASN A 70 -5.06 7.61 8.02
CA ASN A 70 -6.22 8.20 7.34
C ASN A 70 -7.54 7.71 7.94
N GLY A 71 -8.67 8.25 7.46
CA GLY A 71 -10.00 7.83 7.92
C GLY A 71 -10.35 6.35 7.66
N ALA A 72 -9.58 5.66 6.82
CA ALA A 72 -9.70 4.21 6.60
C ALA A 72 -8.74 3.39 7.49
N GLY A 73 -8.04 4.02 8.44
CA GLY A 73 -7.08 3.36 9.32
C GLY A 73 -5.75 2.98 8.67
N GLN A 74 -5.48 3.43 7.45
CA GLN A 74 -4.24 3.13 6.72
C GLN A 74 -3.12 4.06 7.17
N LEU A 75 -1.96 3.48 7.51
CA LEU A 75 -0.75 4.23 7.83
C LEU A 75 -0.18 4.88 6.56
N ARG A 76 0.05 6.19 6.60
CA ARG A 76 0.66 7.00 5.55
C ARG A 76 1.85 7.75 6.11
N CYS A 77 2.95 7.77 5.37
CA CYS A 77 4.15 8.51 5.74
C CYS A 77 4.57 9.43 4.59
N TRP A 78 5.25 10.54 4.89
CA TRP A 78 5.67 11.55 3.90
C TRP A 78 7.17 11.88 3.96
N ARG A 79 7.95 11.01 4.60
CA ARG A 79 9.42 11.07 4.68
C ARG A 79 10.02 9.68 4.56
#